data_AF-A0A2H0QPT0-F1
#
_entry.id   AF-A0A2H0QPT0-F1
#
_cell.length_a   1.000
_cell.length_b   1.000
_cell.length_c   1.000
_cell.angle_alpha   90.00
_cell.angle_beta   90.00
_cell.angle_gamma   90.00
#
_symmetry.space_group_name_H-M   'P 1'
#
loop_
_entity.id
_entity.type
_entity.pdbx_description
1 polymer ?
#
loop_
_entity_poly.entity_id
_entity_poly.type
_entity_poly.pdbx_seq_one_letter_code
_entity_poly.pdbx_strand_id
1 'polypeptide(L)'
;MKTLLIALMLVGSWNVWSCDMHGETGIVEKNDLWISADVKNASLTHAEFSHIIEKVKNYYTAVVESKGAKLVVVENWDDGTVNAFAKQENGEYQVHMFGGLARHETVTPDGFALVVCHELGHHLGGAPKKKDFLGTVRWASNEGQADYWGTMKCLRNVFSHENNTAIVAKMQIDADARQECKATFSSTEEQALCMRTSMAGKSLASLFNSLRNLSTPVQFTS
;
A
#
# COMPACT_ATOMS: atom_id res chain seq x y z
N MET A 1 36.50 40.81 -26.21
CA MET A 1 36.61 39.39 -25.80
C MET A 1 36.72 39.38 -24.28
N LYS A 2 35.81 38.83 -23.48
CA LYS A 2 35.04 37.58 -23.58
C LYS A 2 33.69 37.75 -22.89
N THR A 3 32.64 37.31 -23.56
CA THR A 3 31.31 37.01 -23.02
C THR A 3 31.45 35.91 -21.97
N LEU A 4 31.04 36.16 -20.73
CA LEU A 4 30.92 35.13 -19.70
C LEU A 4 29.46 34.64 -19.69
N LEU A 5 29.19 33.57 -20.43
CA LEU A 5 27.93 32.82 -20.36
C LEU A 5 27.92 32.05 -19.04
N ILE A 6 27.12 32.52 -18.08
CA ILE A 6 26.75 31.73 -16.91
C ILE A 6 25.70 30.72 -17.38
N ALA A 7 26.13 29.48 -17.60
CA ALA A 7 25.22 28.36 -17.81
C ALA A 7 24.52 28.05 -16.49
N LEU A 8 23.26 28.45 -16.37
CA LEU A 8 22.37 28.05 -15.29
C LEU A 8 22.08 26.54 -15.47
N MET A 9 22.89 25.67 -14.84
CA MET A 9 22.52 24.26 -14.69
C MET A 9 21.34 24.20 -13.73
N LEU A 10 20.13 24.30 -14.27
CA LEU A 10 18.93 23.83 -13.61
C LEU A 10 19.08 22.33 -13.47
N VAL A 11 19.61 21.89 -12.33
CA VAL A 11 19.48 20.51 -11.86
C VAL A 11 18.01 20.34 -11.52
N GLY A 12 17.19 20.12 -12.54
CA GLY A 12 15.81 19.73 -12.34
C GLY A 12 15.85 18.37 -11.66
N SER A 13 15.59 18.32 -10.36
CA SER A 13 15.18 17.08 -9.73
C SER A 13 13.92 16.62 -10.45
N TRP A 14 14.04 15.55 -11.22
CA TRP A 14 12.88 14.84 -11.73
C TRP A 14 12.21 14.30 -10.48
N ASN A 15 11.21 15.03 -9.98
CA ASN A 15 10.38 14.51 -8.90
C ASN A 15 9.77 13.22 -9.46
N VAL A 16 10.15 12.07 -8.90
CA VAL A 16 9.53 10.79 -9.22
C VAL A 16 8.31 10.72 -8.30
N TRP A 17 7.12 10.92 -8.86
CA TRP A 17 5.89 10.90 -8.07
C TRP A 17 5.44 9.44 -7.98
N SER A 18 5.29 8.91 -6.77
CA SER A 18 4.61 7.62 -6.58
C SER A 18 3.12 7.74 -6.88
N CYS A 19 2.53 6.64 -7.34
CA CYS A 19 1.11 6.47 -7.66
C CYS A 19 0.48 7.59 -8.51
N ASP A 20 1.03 7.94 -9.67
CA ASP A 20 0.43 8.99 -10.47
C ASP A 20 -1.02 8.64 -10.90
N MET A 21 -1.77 9.66 -11.30
CA MET A 21 -3.22 9.55 -11.46
C MET A 21 -3.64 8.81 -12.74
N HIS A 22 -2.68 8.54 -13.62
CA HIS A 22 -2.84 7.80 -14.85
C HIS A 22 -2.42 6.32 -14.70
N GLY A 23 -1.80 5.95 -13.57
CA GLY A 23 -1.31 4.59 -13.31
C GLY A 23 -0.03 4.25 -14.08
N GLU A 24 0.80 5.24 -14.40
CA GLU A 24 2.13 5.08 -14.99
C GLU A 24 3.20 4.78 -13.91
N THR A 25 3.00 5.26 -12.69
CA THR A 25 3.78 4.97 -11.50
C THR A 25 2.91 4.37 -10.41
N GLY A 26 3.54 3.64 -9.48
CA GLY A 26 2.85 2.93 -8.41
C GLY A 26 3.39 3.27 -7.03
N ILE A 27 2.99 2.46 -6.04
CA ILE A 27 3.32 2.64 -4.62
C ILE A 27 4.82 2.60 -4.36
N VAL A 28 5.55 1.84 -5.17
CA VAL A 28 7.00 1.89 -5.19
C VAL A 28 7.46 2.83 -6.30
N GLU A 29 8.45 3.67 -5.97
CA GLU A 29 9.28 4.36 -6.95
C GLU A 29 9.74 3.41 -8.07
N LYS A 30 10.03 3.97 -9.25
CA LYS A 30 10.46 3.19 -10.40
C LYS A 30 11.64 2.30 -10.02
N ASN A 31 11.45 1.00 -10.19
CA ASN A 31 12.42 -0.03 -9.87
C ASN A 31 12.38 -1.12 -10.94
N ASP A 32 13.49 -1.81 -11.13
CA ASP A 32 13.63 -2.90 -12.11
C ASP A 32 13.51 -4.30 -11.45
N LEU A 33 12.96 -4.37 -10.23
CA LEU A 33 12.83 -5.63 -9.52
C LEU A 33 11.71 -6.47 -10.13
N TRP A 34 12.05 -7.71 -10.46
CA TRP A 34 11.13 -8.69 -11.04
C TRP A 34 11.19 -10.01 -10.27
N ILE A 35 10.07 -10.44 -9.70
CA ILE A 35 9.95 -11.70 -8.95
C ILE A 35 8.98 -12.63 -9.68
N SER A 36 9.55 -13.64 -10.36
CA SER A 36 8.80 -14.62 -11.15
C SER A 36 7.77 -15.41 -10.34
N ALA A 37 6.67 -15.82 -10.97
CA ALA A 37 5.68 -16.73 -10.41
C ALA A 37 6.26 -18.11 -10.05
N ASP A 38 7.38 -18.51 -10.66
CA ASP A 38 8.05 -19.81 -10.42
C ASP A 38 9.01 -19.81 -9.21
N VAL A 39 9.12 -18.69 -8.48
CA VAL A 39 10.02 -18.60 -7.32
C VAL A 39 9.58 -19.60 -6.24
N LYS A 40 10.53 -20.35 -5.70
CA LYS A 40 10.24 -21.41 -4.71
C LYS A 40 9.90 -20.87 -3.32
N ASN A 41 10.37 -19.66 -2.99
CA ASN A 41 10.23 -19.02 -1.68
C ASN A 41 9.38 -17.75 -1.81
N ALA A 42 8.16 -17.89 -2.33
CA ALA A 42 7.20 -16.79 -2.39
C ALA A 42 6.64 -16.47 -0.99
N SER A 43 6.54 -15.20 -0.63
CA SER A 43 5.92 -14.79 0.64
C SER A 43 4.42 -15.09 0.71
N LEU A 44 3.71 -14.87 -0.39
CA LEU A 44 2.30 -15.24 -0.54
C LEU A 44 2.16 -16.26 -1.67
N THR A 45 1.24 -17.21 -1.48
CA THR A 45 0.72 -18.07 -2.54
C THR A 45 -0.29 -17.31 -3.41
N HIS A 46 -0.59 -17.83 -4.61
CA HIS A 46 -1.65 -17.27 -5.46
C HIS A 46 -3.02 -17.28 -4.74
N ALA A 47 -3.31 -18.35 -3.99
CA ALA A 47 -4.55 -18.44 -3.22
C ALA A 47 -4.65 -17.35 -2.16
N GLU A 48 -3.57 -17.04 -1.45
CA GLU A 48 -3.54 -15.94 -0.47
C GLU A 48 -3.67 -14.58 -1.14
N PHE A 49 -2.97 -14.37 -2.26
CA PHE A 49 -3.05 -13.16 -3.07
C PHE A 49 -4.50 -12.84 -3.47
N SER A 50 -5.18 -13.78 -4.12
CA SER A 50 -6.57 -13.61 -4.56
C SER A 50 -7.52 -13.49 -3.37
N HIS A 51 -7.34 -14.32 -2.32
CA HIS A 51 -8.21 -14.27 -1.15
C HIS A 51 -8.16 -12.91 -0.42
N ILE A 52 -6.98 -12.30 -0.30
CA ILE A 52 -6.84 -10.97 0.32
C ILE A 52 -7.52 -9.90 -0.54
N ILE A 53 -7.32 -9.93 -1.86
CA ILE A 53 -7.96 -9.00 -2.80
C ILE A 53 -9.48 -9.11 -2.75
N GLU A 54 -10.01 -10.34 -2.81
CA GLU A 54 -11.45 -10.60 -2.73
C GLU A 54 -12.04 -10.06 -1.43
N LYS A 55 -11.36 -10.24 -0.30
CA LYS A 55 -11.83 -9.75 0.99
C LYS A 55 -12.01 -8.24 1.02
N VAL A 56 -11.02 -7.49 0.53
CA VAL A 56 -11.09 -6.02 0.45
C VAL A 56 -12.16 -5.59 -0.56
N LYS A 57 -12.16 -6.20 -1.74
CA LYS A 57 -13.11 -5.91 -2.83
C LYS A 57 -14.55 -6.15 -2.37
N ASN A 58 -14.83 -7.27 -1.71
CA ASN A 58 -16.18 -7.61 -1.24
C ASN A 58 -16.72 -6.58 -0.25
N TYR A 59 -15.88 -6.09 0.66
CA TYR A 59 -16.29 -5.05 1.60
C TYR A 59 -16.57 -3.71 0.89
N TYR A 60 -15.71 -3.32 -0.05
CA TYR A 60 -15.73 -1.97 -0.62
C TYR A 60 -16.52 -1.79 -1.92
N THR A 61 -17.00 -2.88 -2.54
CA THR A 61 -17.78 -2.81 -3.79
C THR A 61 -19.00 -1.88 -3.62
N ALA A 62 -19.84 -2.13 -2.62
CA ALA A 62 -21.02 -1.29 -2.37
C ALA A 62 -20.68 0.17 -2.03
N VAL A 63 -19.53 0.39 -1.37
CA VAL A 63 -19.05 1.75 -1.04
C VAL A 63 -18.69 2.51 -2.32
N VAL A 64 -18.01 1.86 -3.26
CA VAL A 64 -17.63 2.46 -4.55
C VAL A 64 -18.86 2.67 -5.44
N GLU A 65 -19.78 1.71 -5.47
CA GLU A 65 -21.07 1.82 -6.19
C GLU A 65 -21.91 3.00 -5.69
N SER A 66 -21.94 3.23 -4.37
CA SER A 66 -22.64 4.40 -3.79
C SER A 66 -22.07 5.75 -4.25
N LYS A 67 -20.85 5.76 -4.80
CA LYS A 67 -20.19 6.93 -5.39
C LYS A 67 -20.37 7.02 -6.91
N GLY A 68 -21.19 6.16 -7.51
CA GLY A 68 -21.46 6.14 -8.94
C GLY A 68 -20.35 5.54 -9.79
N ALA A 69 -19.48 4.71 -9.19
CA ALA A 69 -18.38 4.04 -9.88
C ALA A 69 -18.43 2.52 -9.68
N LYS A 70 -17.72 1.77 -10.50
CA LYS A 70 -17.54 0.32 -10.36
C LYS A 70 -16.15 0.02 -9.81
N LEU A 71 -16.05 -0.79 -8.76
CA LEU A 71 -14.74 -1.25 -8.27
C LEU A 71 -14.23 -2.40 -9.14
N VAL A 72 -13.02 -2.24 -9.68
CA VAL A 72 -12.31 -3.29 -10.42
C VAL A 72 -10.95 -3.47 -9.77
N VAL A 73 -10.67 -4.69 -9.30
CA VAL A 73 -9.32 -5.05 -8.86
C VAL A 73 -8.75 -6.02 -9.88
N VAL A 74 -7.62 -5.64 -10.49
CA VAL A 74 -6.93 -6.41 -11.51
C VAL A 74 -5.83 -7.23 -10.85
N GLU A 75 -5.96 -8.54 -10.97
CA GLU A 75 -5.09 -9.55 -10.37
C GLU A 75 -4.01 -9.99 -11.36
N ASN A 76 -2.85 -9.33 -11.34
CA ASN A 76 -1.74 -9.63 -12.24
C ASN A 76 -0.76 -10.62 -11.58
N TRP A 77 -1.23 -11.81 -11.20
CA TRP A 77 -0.42 -12.79 -10.46
C TRP A 77 0.86 -13.22 -11.20
N ASP A 78 0.76 -13.51 -12.50
CA ASP A 78 1.91 -13.97 -13.29
C ASP A 78 2.91 -12.85 -13.62
N ASP A 79 2.50 -11.60 -13.44
CA ASP A 79 3.37 -10.45 -13.62
C ASP A 79 4.31 -10.30 -12.41
N GLY A 80 5.61 -10.30 -12.70
CA GLY A 80 6.67 -10.25 -11.70
C GLY A 80 7.02 -8.84 -11.24
N THR A 81 6.37 -7.79 -11.74
CA THR A 81 6.60 -6.41 -11.28
C THR A 81 6.35 -6.28 -9.77
N VAL A 82 7.30 -5.64 -9.07
CA VAL A 82 7.15 -5.28 -7.64
C VAL A 82 6.53 -3.89 -7.55
N ASN A 83 5.21 -3.83 -7.76
CA ASN A 83 4.44 -2.59 -7.63
C ASN A 83 2.94 -2.85 -7.42
N ALA A 84 2.19 -1.77 -7.22
CA ALA A 84 0.74 -1.68 -7.31
C ALA A 84 0.36 -0.25 -7.70
N PHE A 85 -0.81 -0.03 -8.30
CA PHE A 85 -1.28 1.32 -8.60
C PHE A 85 -2.81 1.44 -8.66
N ALA A 86 -3.30 2.67 -8.54
CA ALA A 86 -4.70 3.03 -8.68
C ALA A 86 -4.94 3.88 -9.94
N LYS A 87 -6.04 3.64 -10.65
CA LYS A 87 -6.45 4.40 -11.84
C LYS A 87 -7.96 4.59 -11.86
N GLN A 88 -8.43 5.76 -12.33
CA GLN A 88 -9.84 5.93 -12.68
C GLN A 88 -10.00 6.01 -14.19
N GLU A 89 -10.86 5.16 -14.76
CA GLU A 89 -11.11 5.11 -16.20
C GLU A 89 -12.53 4.64 -16.47
N ASN A 90 -13.26 5.31 -17.37
CA ASN A 90 -14.60 4.90 -17.83
C ASN A 90 -15.61 4.61 -16.70
N GLY A 91 -15.55 5.36 -15.59
CA GLY A 91 -16.43 5.15 -14.43
C GLY A 91 -16.00 3.98 -13.53
N GLU A 92 -14.85 3.39 -13.76
CA GLU A 92 -14.25 2.36 -12.92
C GLU A 92 -13.18 2.95 -12.00
N TYR A 93 -13.17 2.48 -10.76
CA TYR A 93 -12.08 2.69 -9.81
C TYR A 93 -11.25 1.41 -9.83
N GLN A 94 -10.09 1.48 -10.50
CA GLN A 94 -9.22 0.35 -10.75
C GLN A 94 -8.07 0.31 -9.75
N VAL A 95 -7.85 -0.86 -9.16
CA VAL A 95 -6.66 -1.18 -8.36
C VAL A 95 -5.93 -2.32 -9.06
N HIS A 96 -4.65 -2.11 -9.40
CA HIS A 96 -3.81 -3.11 -10.07
C HIS A 96 -2.81 -3.68 -9.08
N MET A 97 -2.88 -4.97 -8.84
CA MET A 97 -2.00 -5.69 -7.90
C MET A 97 -1.13 -6.67 -8.68
N PHE A 98 0.19 -6.57 -8.53
CA PHE A 98 1.15 -7.40 -9.23
C PHE A 98 1.66 -8.53 -8.34
N GLY A 99 1.85 -9.72 -8.93
CA GLY A 99 2.33 -10.87 -8.18
C GLY A 99 3.76 -10.71 -7.67
N GLY A 100 4.60 -9.94 -8.37
CA GLY A 100 5.96 -9.64 -7.91
C GLY A 100 5.97 -8.99 -6.52
N LEU A 101 5.07 -8.03 -6.29
CA LEU A 101 4.87 -7.41 -4.98
C LEU A 101 4.51 -8.45 -3.92
N ALA A 102 3.55 -9.33 -4.22
CA ALA A 102 3.07 -10.35 -3.29
C ALA A 102 4.14 -11.39 -2.94
N ARG A 103 5.11 -11.62 -3.83
CA ARG A 103 6.19 -12.58 -3.63
C ARG A 103 7.43 -11.97 -2.97
N HIS A 104 7.47 -10.66 -2.77
CA HIS A 104 8.61 -10.00 -2.12
C HIS A 104 8.76 -10.44 -0.66
N GLU A 105 9.99 -10.80 -0.24
CA GLU A 105 10.26 -11.45 1.06
C GLU A 105 9.81 -10.65 2.30
N THR A 106 9.71 -9.33 2.18
CA THR A 106 9.27 -8.44 3.26
C THR A 106 7.75 -8.24 3.32
N VAL A 107 7.01 -8.68 2.29
CA VAL A 107 5.56 -8.51 2.17
C VAL A 107 4.85 -9.66 2.88
N THR A 108 4.09 -9.33 3.92
CA THR A 108 3.25 -10.28 4.67
C THR A 108 1.81 -10.23 4.15
N PRO A 109 0.92 -11.19 4.50
CA PRO A 109 -0.50 -11.11 4.17
C PRO A 109 -1.16 -9.80 4.59
N ASP A 110 -0.91 -9.34 5.82
CA ASP A 110 -1.45 -8.08 6.33
C ASP A 110 -0.80 -6.86 5.64
N GLY A 111 0.50 -6.92 5.32
CA GLY A 111 1.19 -5.90 4.54
C GLY A 111 0.66 -5.77 3.11
N PHE A 112 0.38 -6.91 2.45
CA PHE A 112 -0.24 -6.94 1.13
C PHE A 112 -1.66 -6.36 1.17
N ALA A 113 -2.46 -6.72 2.19
CA ALA A 113 -3.77 -6.12 2.41
C ALA A 113 -3.68 -4.59 2.59
N LEU A 114 -2.65 -4.09 3.27
CA LEU A 114 -2.42 -2.66 3.41
C LEU A 114 -2.15 -1.99 2.04
N VAL A 115 -1.41 -2.63 1.15
CA VAL A 115 -1.18 -2.07 -0.21
C VAL A 115 -2.50 -2.00 -1.00
N VAL A 116 -3.32 -3.06 -1.00
CA VAL A 116 -4.66 -3.00 -1.64
C VAL A 116 -5.48 -1.85 -1.07
N CYS A 117 -5.43 -1.68 0.25
CA CYS A 117 -6.11 -0.61 0.96
C CYS A 117 -5.53 0.79 0.68
N HIS A 118 -4.22 0.90 0.44
CA HIS A 118 -3.56 2.15 0.03
C HIS A 118 -4.07 2.57 -1.35
N GLU A 119 -4.06 1.67 -2.34
CA GLU A 119 -4.52 1.97 -3.69
C GLU A 119 -5.99 2.38 -3.69
N LEU A 120 -6.82 1.67 -2.92
CA LEU A 120 -8.21 2.06 -2.71
C LEU A 120 -8.35 3.40 -1.96
N GLY A 121 -7.38 3.71 -1.10
CA GLY A 121 -7.22 4.97 -0.41
C GLY A 121 -7.03 6.15 -1.35
N HIS A 122 -6.40 5.99 -2.51
CA HIS A 122 -6.41 7.05 -3.53
C HIS A 122 -7.82 7.42 -3.98
N HIS A 123 -8.71 6.43 -4.12
CA HIS A 123 -10.09 6.67 -4.53
C HIS A 123 -10.99 7.19 -3.40
N LEU A 124 -10.83 6.66 -2.18
CA LEU A 124 -11.76 6.83 -1.07
C LEU A 124 -11.23 7.67 0.09
N GLY A 125 -9.95 8.01 0.09
CA GLY A 125 -9.22 8.68 1.17
C GLY A 125 -9.69 10.09 1.47
N GLY A 126 -10.21 10.81 0.48
CA GLY A 126 -10.62 12.20 0.59
C GLY A 126 -9.44 13.18 0.55
N ALA A 127 -9.57 14.33 1.21
CA ALA A 127 -8.51 15.32 1.28
C ALA A 127 -7.43 14.93 2.33
N PRO A 128 -6.17 15.36 2.16
CA PRO A 128 -5.63 16.11 1.03
C PRO A 128 -5.47 15.26 -0.25
N LYS A 129 -5.75 15.89 -1.39
CA LYS A 129 -5.66 15.27 -2.71
C LYS A 129 -4.42 15.74 -3.46
N LYS A 130 -3.97 14.93 -4.42
CA LYS A 130 -2.89 15.30 -5.35
C LYS A 130 -3.29 16.57 -6.11
N LYS A 131 -2.29 17.39 -6.39
CA LYS A 131 -2.41 18.60 -7.21
C LYS A 131 -1.52 18.45 -8.44
N ASP A 132 -1.98 18.95 -9.57
CA ASP A 132 -1.11 19.07 -10.75
C ASP A 132 -0.09 20.22 -10.59
N PHE A 133 0.77 20.40 -11.58
CA PHE A 133 1.76 21.49 -11.60
C PHE A 133 1.14 22.90 -11.51
N LEU A 134 -0.12 23.07 -11.96
CA LEU A 134 -0.87 24.32 -11.88
C LEU A 134 -1.60 24.48 -10.53
N GLY A 135 -1.47 23.52 -9.61
CA GLY A 135 -2.13 23.52 -8.31
C GLY A 135 -3.58 23.04 -8.33
N THR A 136 -4.08 22.55 -9.46
CA THR A 136 -5.45 22.04 -9.60
C THR A 136 -5.61 20.76 -8.80
N VAL A 137 -6.61 20.72 -7.92
CA VAL A 137 -6.95 19.52 -7.13
C VAL A 137 -7.46 18.42 -8.06
N ARG A 138 -6.99 17.20 -7.83
CA ARG A 138 -7.33 16.04 -8.65
C ARG A 138 -8.16 15.02 -7.89
N TRP A 139 -8.50 13.89 -8.53
CA TRP A 139 -9.37 12.88 -7.94
C TRP A 139 -8.70 12.14 -6.78
N ALA A 140 -7.41 11.81 -6.93
CA ALA A 140 -6.66 10.95 -6.03
C ALA A 140 -6.28 11.64 -4.72
N SER A 141 -6.51 10.97 -3.59
CA SER A 141 -5.85 11.30 -2.32
C SER A 141 -4.34 11.24 -2.51
N ASN A 142 -3.58 12.09 -1.81
CA ASN A 142 -2.12 12.00 -1.84
C ASN A 142 -1.63 10.76 -1.06
N GLU A 143 -0.34 10.43 -1.19
CA GLU A 143 0.27 9.24 -0.57
C GLU A 143 -0.04 9.13 0.93
N GLY A 144 0.26 10.19 1.70
CA GLY A 144 0.05 10.16 3.15
C GLY A 144 -1.43 10.01 3.55
N GLN A 145 -2.35 10.57 2.76
CA GLN A 145 -3.78 10.39 3.00
C GLN A 145 -4.26 9.00 2.60
N ALA A 146 -3.70 8.41 1.54
CA ALA A 146 -3.97 7.03 1.14
C ALA A 146 -3.47 6.05 2.20
N ASP A 147 -2.26 6.24 2.73
CA ASP A 147 -1.70 5.45 3.85
C ASP A 147 -2.56 5.57 5.11
N TYR A 148 -2.91 6.80 5.49
CA TYR A 148 -3.74 7.06 6.66
C TYR A 148 -5.10 6.38 6.53
N TRP A 149 -5.77 6.55 5.39
CA TRP A 149 -7.08 5.94 5.16
C TRP A 149 -7.00 4.41 5.08
N GLY A 150 -5.98 3.88 4.39
CA GLY A 150 -5.75 2.45 4.26
C GLY A 150 -5.57 1.78 5.61
N THR A 151 -4.73 2.38 6.46
CA THR A 151 -4.42 1.90 7.81
C THR A 151 -5.61 2.07 8.77
N MET A 152 -6.18 3.28 8.84
CA MET A 152 -7.14 3.64 9.89
C MET A 152 -8.60 3.35 9.54
N LYS A 153 -8.94 3.10 8.27
CA LYS A 153 -10.31 2.80 7.86
C LYS A 153 -10.41 1.46 7.15
N CYS A 154 -9.62 1.28 6.09
CA CYS A 154 -9.71 0.08 5.27
C CYS A 154 -9.38 -1.20 6.04
N LEU A 155 -8.18 -1.29 6.62
CA LEU A 155 -7.79 -2.46 7.39
C LEU A 155 -8.72 -2.68 8.58
N ARG A 156 -9.08 -1.62 9.32
CA ARG A 156 -10.01 -1.75 10.45
C ARG A 156 -11.35 -2.36 10.05
N ASN A 157 -11.92 -1.91 8.94
CA ASN A 157 -13.17 -2.43 8.43
C ASN A 157 -13.04 -3.87 7.96
N VAL A 158 -12.03 -4.16 7.14
CA VAL A 158 -11.80 -5.48 6.55
C VAL A 158 -11.50 -6.52 7.65
N PHE A 159 -10.66 -6.16 8.62
CA PHE A 159 -10.24 -7.07 9.69
C PHE A 159 -11.27 -7.19 10.82
N SER A 160 -12.20 -6.24 10.99
CA SER A 160 -13.23 -6.31 12.05
C SER A 160 -14.19 -7.49 11.92
N HIS A 161 -14.21 -8.15 10.76
CA HIS A 161 -15.00 -9.36 10.50
C HIS A 161 -14.21 -10.66 10.66
N GLU A 162 -12.97 -10.58 11.15
CA GLU A 162 -12.08 -11.72 11.35
C GLU A 162 -11.89 -12.02 12.84
N ASN A 163 -11.43 -13.24 13.15
CA ASN A 163 -10.98 -13.56 14.50
C ASN A 163 -9.55 -13.05 14.69
N ASN A 164 -9.39 -11.76 14.98
CA ASN A 164 -8.08 -11.11 15.06
C ASN A 164 -7.20 -11.72 16.16
N THR A 165 -7.78 -12.12 17.29
CA THR A 165 -7.03 -12.76 18.38
C THR A 165 -6.41 -14.09 17.95
N ALA A 166 -7.15 -14.93 17.21
CA ALA A 166 -6.65 -16.20 16.70
C ALA A 166 -5.58 -16.02 15.61
N ILE A 167 -5.69 -14.97 14.79
CA ILE A 167 -4.68 -14.62 13.77
C ILE A 167 -3.40 -14.14 14.47
N VAL A 168 -3.51 -13.17 15.37
CA VAL A 168 -2.36 -12.62 16.12
C VAL A 168 -1.63 -13.69 16.92
N ALA A 169 -2.33 -14.68 17.46
CA ALA A 169 -1.71 -15.80 18.17
C ALA A 169 -0.74 -16.63 17.31
N LYS A 170 -0.87 -16.57 15.97
CA LYS A 170 -0.02 -17.27 15.00
C LYS A 170 1.03 -16.34 14.37
N MET A 171 0.98 -15.04 14.66
CA MET A 171 1.89 -14.05 14.10
C MET A 171 3.08 -13.80 15.02
N GLN A 172 4.24 -13.52 14.43
CA GLN A 172 5.34 -12.91 15.15
C GLN A 172 5.10 -11.39 15.26
N ILE A 173 4.60 -10.97 16.42
CA ILE A 173 4.38 -9.55 16.72
C ILE A 173 5.62 -8.96 17.39
N ASP A 174 6.01 -7.77 16.92
CA ASP A 174 7.07 -6.96 17.54
C ASP A 174 6.72 -6.61 19.02
N ALA A 175 7.72 -6.63 19.90
CA ALA A 175 7.50 -6.45 21.34
C ALA A 175 6.95 -5.05 21.66
N ASP A 176 7.48 -4.02 21.02
CA ASP A 176 7.09 -2.63 21.27
C ASP A 176 5.67 -2.40 20.73
N ALA A 177 5.38 -2.87 19.52
CA ALA A 177 4.02 -2.82 18.97
C ALA A 177 3.02 -3.55 19.88
N ARG A 178 3.39 -4.70 20.41
CA ARG A 178 2.54 -5.45 21.35
C ARG A 178 2.31 -4.67 22.64
N GLN A 179 3.35 -4.07 23.20
CA GLN A 179 3.28 -3.27 24.42
C GLN A 179 2.37 -2.07 24.22
N GLU A 180 2.60 -1.27 23.18
CA GLU A 180 1.83 -0.05 22.91
C GLU A 180 0.36 -0.35 22.59
N CYS A 181 0.08 -1.41 21.82
CA CYS A 181 -1.30 -1.82 21.57
C CYS A 181 -2.03 -2.23 22.86
N LYS A 182 -1.36 -2.94 23.78
CA LYS A 182 -1.92 -3.32 25.08
C LYS A 182 -2.11 -2.13 26.02
N ALA A 183 -1.22 -1.15 25.96
CA ALA A 183 -1.32 0.08 26.75
C ALA A 183 -2.45 1.00 26.24
N THR A 184 -2.66 1.02 24.92
CA THR A 184 -3.63 1.91 24.26
C THR A 184 -5.07 1.38 24.33
N PHE A 185 -5.27 0.08 24.14
CA PHE A 185 -6.61 -0.52 24.00
C PHE A 185 -6.93 -1.49 25.14
N SER A 186 -8.14 -1.40 25.69
CA SER A 186 -8.59 -2.31 26.76
C SER A 186 -9.17 -3.61 26.23
N SER A 187 -9.80 -3.60 25.05
CA SER A 187 -10.37 -4.79 24.43
C SER A 187 -9.28 -5.66 23.80
N THR A 188 -9.31 -6.97 24.05
CA THR A 188 -8.40 -7.93 23.40
C THR A 188 -8.54 -7.92 21.88
N GLU A 189 -9.75 -7.66 21.37
CA GLU A 189 -10.02 -7.57 19.94
C GLU A 189 -9.40 -6.30 19.33
N GLU A 190 -9.52 -5.15 20.02
CA GLU A 190 -8.90 -3.91 19.56
C GLU A 190 -7.38 -3.95 19.67
N GLN A 191 -6.84 -4.59 20.71
CA GLN A 191 -5.41 -4.87 20.83
C GLN A 191 -4.91 -5.72 19.65
N ALA A 192 -5.65 -6.78 19.29
CA ALA A 192 -5.28 -7.65 18.17
C ALA A 192 -5.35 -6.90 16.83
N LEU A 193 -6.40 -6.09 16.62
CA LEU A 193 -6.53 -5.25 15.43
C LEU A 193 -5.40 -4.22 15.32
N CYS A 194 -5.01 -3.60 16.44
CA CYS A 194 -3.86 -2.71 16.53
C CYS A 194 -2.57 -3.45 16.14
N MET A 195 -2.32 -4.64 16.70
CA MET A 195 -1.12 -5.42 16.39
C MET A 195 -1.05 -5.79 14.91
N ARG A 196 -2.15 -6.25 14.31
CA ARG A 196 -2.20 -6.58 12.87
C ARG A 196 -1.91 -5.37 11.99
N THR A 197 -2.56 -4.25 12.28
CA THR A 197 -2.39 -2.99 11.54
C THR A 197 -0.96 -2.46 11.65
N SER A 198 -0.36 -2.52 12.86
CA SER A 198 1.04 -2.15 13.07
C SER A 198 1.99 -3.04 12.28
N MET A 199 1.79 -4.37 12.31
CA MET A 199 2.65 -5.29 11.56
C MET A 199 2.47 -5.16 10.04
N ALA A 200 1.28 -4.79 9.55
CA ALA A 200 1.04 -4.43 8.16
C ALA A 200 1.90 -3.22 7.74
N GLY A 201 1.88 -2.15 8.55
CA GLY A 201 2.70 -0.97 8.35
C GLY A 201 4.19 -1.27 8.38
N LYS A 202 4.65 -2.12 9.31
CA LYS A 202 6.04 -2.59 9.37
C LYS A 202 6.44 -3.35 8.11
N SER A 203 5.57 -4.20 7.58
CA SER A 203 5.82 -4.93 6.33
C SER A 203 5.99 -3.99 5.12
N LEU A 204 5.11 -2.98 4.98
CA LEU A 204 5.22 -1.97 3.94
C LEU A 204 6.49 -1.12 4.08
N ALA A 205 6.81 -0.69 5.31
CA ALA A 205 8.04 0.03 5.58
C ALA A 205 9.30 -0.81 5.26
N SER A 206 9.28 -2.11 5.58
CA SER A 206 10.37 -3.04 5.24
C SER A 206 10.52 -3.24 3.74
N LEU A 207 9.43 -3.26 2.98
CA LEU A 207 9.47 -3.25 1.52
C LEU A 207 10.19 -2.00 1.00
N PHE A 208 9.79 -0.80 1.44
CA PHE A 208 10.46 0.43 1.02
C PHE A 208 11.93 0.48 1.44
N ASN A 209 12.26 -0.03 2.63
CA ASN A 209 13.62 -0.11 3.14
C ASN A 209 14.50 -1.01 2.26
N SER A 210 13.98 -2.19 1.90
CA SER A 210 14.63 -3.15 1.01
C SER A 210 14.86 -2.56 -0.39
N LEU A 211 13.83 -1.94 -0.99
CA LEU A 211 13.92 -1.37 -2.35
C LEU A 211 14.84 -0.16 -2.44
N ARG A 212 15.02 0.57 -1.32
CA ARG A 212 15.98 1.68 -1.21
C ARG A 212 17.38 1.24 -0.78
N ASN A 213 17.62 -0.06 -0.61
CA ASN A 213 18.88 -0.64 -0.13
C ASN A 213 19.39 0.03 1.16
N LEU A 214 18.49 0.31 2.09
CA LEU A 214 18.85 0.94 3.37
C LEU A 214 19.42 -0.12 4.32
N SER A 215 20.50 0.22 5.02
CA SER A 215 21.18 -0.70 5.94
C SER A 215 20.52 -0.80 7.31
N THR A 216 19.72 0.19 7.69
CA THR A 216 19.06 0.22 9.00
C THR A 216 17.75 -0.54 8.92
N PRO A 217 17.59 -1.64 9.68
CA PRO A 217 16.36 -2.43 9.63
C PRO A 217 15.17 -1.63 10.20
N VAL A 218 13.98 -1.92 9.66
CA VAL A 218 12.74 -1.36 10.17
C VAL A 218 12.38 -2.03 11.49
N GLN A 219 12.26 -1.24 12.53
CA GLN A 219 11.89 -1.67 13.88
C GLN A 219 10.98 -0.64 14.52
N PHE A 220 10.10 -1.11 15.40
CA PHE A 220 9.45 -0.21 16.35
C PHE A 220 10.49 0.20 17.40
N THR A 221 10.34 1.41 17.92
CA THR A 221 11.15 1.92 19.03
C THR A 221 10.21 2.69 19.95
N SER A 222 9.96 2.16 21.15
CA SER A 222 9.27 2.86 22.23
C SER A 222 10.24 3.65 23.11
#